data_AF-A0A813JUF4-F1
#
_entry.id   AF-A0A813JUF4-F1
#
_cell.length_a   1.000
_cell.length_b   1.000
_cell.length_c   1.000
_cell.angle_alpha   90.00
_cell.angle_beta   90.00
_cell.angle_gamma   90.00
#
_symmetry.space_group_name_H-M   'P 1'
#
loop_
_entity.id
_entity.type
_entity.pdbx_description
1 polymer ?
#
loop_
_entity_poly.entity_id
_entity_poly.type
_entity_poly.pdbx_seq_one_letter_code
_entity_poly.pdbx_strand_id
1 'polypeptide(L)'
;MARGPSLRAAFTALLICSCFARLHWSCFNGGFSAFAGFFGISRPYAHRFRDLREGDLVRNRRNSGIVVSAVAPGIDVASTARLKADLLNVAAWNDFGHAAGVGVGSTTATSAAGKIQTTPDLEAMHQQMQHDGYSRLQRSNWDGQPDDPEKLQSFVRIIDQLEAAGLPAQFMLVFDEVWEVVNAVSRALEPIYGLRNVMDFYVFNVKPGKVGWNLHRDRPEGKLGFHDSGLPEYTTVWIALTDASPATSCIYILPAHADPEYRSMAGSKLDREVISYSLQHIRALPATSGSVLVWSHRSLHWGSAAPQNAPQARKTLTFAMAAPSYEEPFIRLEPGEIPPFEARLVLVAYTLICYHHSQPVPPNMQSALVEIIQRHSDHLTVAAIVQATGESFFKNMLSFRTSGDAALEAQVESAGDLVLKRFGMNSDWWHAACAPR
;
A
#
# COMPACT_ATOMS: atom_id res chain seq x y z
N MET A 1 -5.81 -3.09 -52.61
CA MET A 1 -4.85 -3.43 -51.55
C MET A 1 -5.04 -2.45 -50.39
N ALA A 2 -5.92 -2.77 -49.44
CA ALA A 2 -6.15 -1.97 -48.25
C ALA A 2 -5.30 -2.55 -47.10
N ARG A 3 -4.50 -1.70 -46.45
CA ARG A 3 -3.66 -2.07 -45.30
C ARG A 3 -4.54 -2.16 -44.05
N GLY A 4 -4.61 -3.33 -43.44
CA GLY A 4 -5.28 -3.55 -42.15
C GLY A 4 -4.52 -2.93 -40.98
N PRO A 5 -5.19 -2.68 -39.84
CA PRO A 5 -4.58 -2.03 -38.68
C PRO A 5 -3.55 -2.94 -37.99
N SER A 6 -2.52 -2.31 -37.42
CA SER A 6 -1.39 -3.01 -36.79
C SER A 6 -1.81 -3.80 -35.54
N LEU A 7 -1.20 -4.98 -35.36
CA LEU A 7 -1.38 -5.91 -34.24
C LEU A 7 -1.24 -5.28 -32.83
N ARG A 8 -0.61 -4.11 -32.70
CA ARG A 8 -0.51 -3.39 -31.42
C ARG A 8 -1.84 -2.81 -30.92
N ALA A 9 -2.76 -2.43 -31.81
CA ALA A 9 -4.06 -1.89 -31.41
C ALA A 9 -5.03 -2.98 -30.92
N ALA A 10 -4.88 -4.21 -31.43
CA ALA A 10 -5.73 -5.34 -31.05
C ALA A 10 -5.41 -5.88 -29.63
N PHE A 11 -4.16 -5.81 -29.20
CA PHE A 11 -3.75 -6.25 -27.85
C PHE A 11 -4.21 -5.30 -26.74
N THR A 12 -4.22 -3.98 -26.97
CA THR A 12 -4.72 -3.00 -26.00
C THR A 12 -6.23 -3.12 -25.80
N ALA A 13 -7.00 -3.38 -26.86
CA ALA A 13 -8.45 -3.56 -26.77
C ALA A 13 -8.87 -4.82 -25.99
N LEU A 14 -8.10 -5.92 -26.08
CA LEU A 14 -8.42 -7.19 -25.41
C LEU A 14 -8.15 -7.17 -23.90
N LEU A 15 -7.14 -6.41 -23.43
CA LEU A 15 -6.88 -6.21 -21.99
C LEU A 15 -7.92 -5.29 -21.34
N ILE A 16 -8.45 -4.32 -22.10
CA ILE A 16 -9.51 -3.43 -21.65
C ILE A 16 -10.81 -4.24 -21.44
N CYS A 17 -11.24 -5.07 -22.39
CA CYS A 17 -12.48 -5.85 -22.27
C CYS A 17 -12.54 -6.82 -21.08
N SER A 18 -11.41 -7.41 -20.66
CA SER A 18 -11.40 -8.40 -19.57
C SER A 18 -11.49 -7.78 -18.17
N CYS A 19 -11.01 -6.54 -17.98
CA CYS A 19 -11.21 -5.79 -16.73
C CYS A 19 -12.67 -5.29 -16.61
N PHE A 20 -13.28 -4.88 -17.72
CA PHE A 20 -14.67 -4.36 -17.71
C PHE A 20 -15.74 -5.43 -17.49
N ALA A 21 -15.49 -6.69 -17.88
CA ALA A 21 -16.40 -7.80 -17.55
C ALA A 21 -16.54 -8.05 -16.03
N ARG A 22 -15.53 -7.66 -15.22
CA ARG A 22 -15.60 -7.76 -13.74
C ARG A 22 -16.45 -6.65 -13.11
N LEU A 23 -16.37 -5.42 -13.61
CA LEU A 23 -17.17 -4.28 -13.13
C LEU A 23 -18.69 -4.50 -13.28
N HIS A 24 -19.12 -5.21 -14.32
CA HIS A 24 -20.54 -5.44 -14.58
C HIS A 24 -21.17 -6.54 -13.69
N TRP A 25 -20.37 -7.44 -13.09
CA TRP A 25 -20.92 -8.62 -12.39
C TRP A 25 -21.10 -8.43 -10.88
N SER A 26 -20.42 -7.46 -10.26
CA SER A 26 -20.50 -7.23 -8.80
C SER A 26 -21.72 -6.40 -8.35
N CYS A 27 -22.54 -5.90 -9.27
CA CYS A 27 -23.72 -5.07 -8.96
C CYS A 27 -25.08 -5.77 -9.10
N PHE A 28 -25.13 -7.06 -9.44
CA PHE A 28 -26.40 -7.80 -9.54
C PHE A 28 -26.29 -9.19 -8.88
N ASN A 29 -26.78 -9.30 -7.64
CA ASN A 29 -27.53 -10.49 -7.21
C ASN A 29 -28.29 -10.21 -5.92
N GLY A 30 -29.49 -9.65 -6.09
CA GLY A 30 -30.58 -9.78 -5.15
C GLY A 30 -31.45 -10.98 -5.54
N GLY A 31 -31.58 -11.92 -4.60
CA GLY A 31 -32.72 -12.84 -4.40
C GLY A 31 -33.23 -13.71 -5.56
N PHE A 32 -33.16 -15.03 -5.39
CA PHE A 32 -34.32 -15.89 -5.67
C PHE A 32 -34.25 -17.19 -4.84
N SER A 33 -35.39 -17.55 -4.27
CA SER A 33 -35.64 -18.76 -3.48
C SER A 33 -36.10 -19.94 -4.35
N ALA A 34 -35.88 -21.13 -3.77
CA ALA A 34 -36.58 -22.41 -3.95
C ALA A 34 -36.21 -23.30 -5.16
N PHE A 35 -35.67 -24.50 -4.86
CA PHE A 35 -36.38 -25.76 -5.09
C PHE A 35 -35.79 -26.90 -4.23
N ALA A 36 -36.67 -27.70 -3.62
CA ALA A 36 -36.37 -28.84 -2.78
C ALA A 36 -36.24 -30.14 -3.61
N GLY A 37 -35.42 -31.10 -3.16
CA GLY A 37 -35.31 -32.41 -3.77
C GLY A 37 -34.41 -33.39 -3.00
N PHE A 38 -35.06 -34.15 -2.11
CA PHE A 38 -34.65 -35.39 -1.43
C PHE A 38 -33.53 -36.25 -2.06
N PHE A 39 -32.55 -36.66 -1.24
CA PHE A 39 -32.35 -38.06 -0.81
C PHE A 39 -31.44 -38.09 0.43
N GLY A 40 -31.89 -38.77 1.49
CA GLY A 40 -31.16 -38.91 2.76
C GLY A 40 -30.33 -40.18 2.82
N ILE A 41 -29.46 -40.26 3.84
CA ILE A 41 -29.18 -41.42 4.72
C ILE A 41 -28.32 -40.93 5.91
N SER A 42 -28.92 -41.05 7.12
CA SER A 42 -28.38 -41.41 8.45
C SER A 42 -27.07 -40.78 8.99
N ARG A 43 -27.10 -39.78 9.91
CA ARG A 43 -27.14 -39.81 11.42
C ARG A 43 -25.89 -40.40 12.14
N PRO A 44 -25.58 -40.02 13.40
CA PRO A 44 -25.49 -38.68 14.01
C PRO A 44 -24.25 -38.53 14.95
N TYR A 45 -23.77 -37.29 15.21
CA TYR A 45 -23.12 -36.97 16.49
C TYR A 45 -23.58 -35.58 16.94
N ALA A 46 -24.43 -35.58 17.96
CA ALA A 46 -24.96 -34.39 18.60
C ALA A 46 -24.33 -34.27 19.98
N HIS A 47 -23.56 -33.21 20.22
CA HIS A 47 -23.32 -32.71 21.58
C HIS A 47 -23.55 -31.20 21.63
N ARG A 48 -24.69 -30.88 22.25
CA ARG A 48 -25.04 -29.70 23.05
C ARG A 48 -24.05 -28.52 23.03
N PHE A 49 -24.53 -27.39 22.50
CA PHE A 49 -24.46 -26.12 23.23
C PHE A 49 -25.82 -25.43 23.11
N ARG A 50 -26.42 -25.17 24.26
CA ARG A 50 -27.68 -24.45 24.45
C ARG A 50 -27.32 -23.13 25.12
N ASP A 51 -28.01 -22.07 24.70
CA ASP A 51 -28.20 -20.80 25.39
C ASP A 51 -26.97 -19.89 25.59
N LEU A 52 -26.77 -18.95 24.67
CA LEU A 52 -26.56 -17.55 25.04
C LEU A 52 -27.41 -16.67 24.11
N ARG A 53 -28.36 -15.97 24.72
CA ARG A 53 -29.32 -15.07 24.09
C ARG A 53 -28.66 -13.73 23.76
N GLU A 54 -29.27 -13.06 22.78
CA GLU A 54 -29.24 -11.62 22.58
C GLU A 54 -29.36 -10.85 23.89
N GLY A 55 -28.48 -9.89 24.11
CA GLY A 55 -28.53 -8.97 25.24
C GLY A 55 -27.17 -8.32 25.50
N ASP A 56 -27.10 -7.02 25.20
CA ASP A 56 -26.07 -6.08 25.61
C ASP A 56 -24.71 -6.14 24.92
N LEU A 57 -24.41 -5.09 24.13
CA LEU A 57 -23.19 -4.29 24.29
C LEU A 57 -23.30 -2.95 23.53
N VAL A 58 -23.79 -1.95 24.26
CA VAL A 58 -23.31 -0.56 24.33
C VAL A 58 -23.30 0.26 23.02
N ARG A 59 -24.37 1.05 22.84
CA ARG A 59 -24.35 2.32 22.10
C ARG A 59 -23.35 3.27 22.74
N ASN A 60 -22.21 3.49 22.10
CA ASN A 60 -21.25 4.52 22.52
C ASN A 60 -21.49 5.81 21.72
N ARG A 61 -22.50 6.60 22.12
CA ARG A 61 -22.54 8.04 21.80
C ARG A 61 -21.69 8.76 22.83
N ARG A 62 -20.51 9.25 22.45
CA ARG A 62 -19.81 10.30 23.20
C ARG A 62 -19.24 11.35 22.26
N ASN A 63 -19.72 12.56 22.50
CA ASN A 63 -19.18 13.86 22.15
C ASN A 63 -17.71 13.85 21.73
N SER A 64 -17.47 14.23 20.47
CA SER A 64 -16.22 14.78 19.97
C SER A 64 -16.03 16.19 20.50
N GLY A 65 -15.71 16.31 21.79
CA GLY A 65 -14.99 17.48 22.27
C GLY A 65 -13.59 17.44 21.67
N ILE A 66 -13.29 18.39 20.78
CA ILE A 66 -11.94 18.60 20.26
C ILE A 66 -11.06 18.94 21.47
N VAL A 67 -10.35 17.94 21.98
CA VAL A 67 -9.16 18.19 22.79
C VAL A 67 -8.13 18.71 21.79
N VAL A 68 -7.91 20.02 21.80
CA VAL A 68 -6.74 20.62 21.17
C VAL A 68 -5.54 20.04 21.89
N SER A 69 -4.99 18.95 21.34
CA SER A 69 -3.73 18.37 21.80
C SER A 69 -2.70 19.49 21.76
N ALA A 70 -2.02 19.70 22.88
CA ALA A 70 -0.84 20.55 22.90
C ALA A 70 0.08 20.11 21.76
N VAL A 71 0.48 21.08 20.94
CA VAL A 71 1.41 20.91 19.84
C VAL A 71 2.67 20.25 20.41
N ALA A 72 3.08 19.10 19.85
CA ALA A 72 4.28 18.42 20.33
C ALA A 72 5.47 19.40 20.30
N PRO A 73 6.33 19.42 21.33
CA PRO A 73 7.45 20.35 21.39
C PRO A 73 8.31 20.23 20.12
N GLY A 74 8.48 21.33 19.40
CA GLY A 74 9.30 21.40 18.18
C GLY A 74 8.53 21.56 16.86
N ILE A 75 7.19 21.60 16.86
CA ILE A 75 6.43 21.89 15.64
C ILE A 75 6.32 23.40 15.45
N ASP A 76 6.85 23.90 14.34
CA ASP A 76 6.61 25.26 13.91
C ASP A 76 5.15 25.39 13.42
N VAL A 77 4.34 26.10 14.21
CA VAL A 77 2.93 26.36 13.91
C VAL A 77 2.79 27.15 12.61
N ALA A 78 3.74 28.03 12.30
CA ALA A 78 3.70 28.85 11.11
C ALA A 78 4.00 28.03 9.85
N SER A 79 5.04 27.18 9.85
CA SER A 79 5.30 26.27 8.72
C SER A 79 4.15 25.28 8.51
N THR A 80 3.57 24.75 9.58
CA THR A 80 2.40 23.85 9.52
C THR A 80 1.20 24.54 8.88
N ALA A 81 0.92 25.79 9.25
CA ALA A 81 -0.17 26.56 8.68
C ALA A 81 0.07 26.87 7.19
N ARG A 82 1.30 27.25 6.80
CA ARG A 82 1.69 27.46 5.40
C ARG A 82 1.50 26.19 4.57
N LEU A 83 1.97 25.05 5.06
CA LEU A 83 1.85 23.78 4.37
C LEU A 83 0.39 23.37 4.15
N LYS A 84 -0.45 23.49 5.19
CA LYS A 84 -1.88 23.19 5.06
C LYS A 84 -2.62 24.14 4.13
N ALA A 85 -2.16 25.38 4.02
CA ALA A 85 -2.75 26.35 3.11
C ALA A 85 -2.45 26.01 1.64
N ASP A 86 -1.29 25.39 1.36
CA ASP A 86 -0.89 25.05 0.00
C ASP A 86 0.05 23.82 -0.03
N LEU A 87 -0.55 22.63 -0.23
CA LEU A 87 0.20 21.38 -0.38
C LEU A 87 0.97 21.30 -1.71
N LEU A 88 0.70 22.20 -2.65
CA LEU A 88 1.36 22.24 -3.97
C LEU A 88 2.63 23.10 -3.94
N ASN A 89 2.92 23.78 -2.82
CA ASN A 89 4.04 24.69 -2.72
C ASN A 89 5.30 24.00 -2.19
N VAL A 90 6.30 23.83 -3.07
CA VAL A 90 7.62 23.25 -2.72
C VAL A 90 8.31 23.98 -1.55
N ALA A 91 8.22 25.31 -1.50
CA ALA A 91 8.84 26.07 -0.42
C ALA A 91 8.18 25.79 0.93
N ALA A 92 6.85 25.59 0.95
CA ALA A 92 6.14 25.20 2.18
C ALA A 92 6.59 23.82 2.68
N TRP A 93 6.85 22.87 1.77
CA TRP A 93 7.42 21.56 2.13
C TRP A 93 8.86 21.66 2.64
N ASN A 94 9.70 22.48 2.02
CA ASN A 94 11.07 22.70 2.50
C ASN A 94 11.09 23.35 3.89
N ASP A 95 10.27 24.38 4.12
CA ASP A 95 10.10 25.00 5.45
C ASP A 95 9.66 23.96 6.49
N PHE A 96 8.72 23.10 6.13
CA PHE A 96 8.19 22.07 7.02
C PHE A 96 9.23 20.97 7.33
N GLY A 97 9.93 20.47 6.30
CA GLY A 97 10.92 19.40 6.41
C GLY A 97 12.23 19.81 7.07
N HIS A 98 12.54 21.12 7.10
CA HIS A 98 13.81 21.65 7.58
C HIS A 98 14.17 21.15 9.00
N ALA A 99 13.22 21.16 9.93
CA ALA A 99 13.45 20.73 11.31
C ALA A 99 13.70 19.21 11.44
N ALA A 100 13.20 18.41 10.49
CA ALA A 100 13.48 16.98 10.46
C ALA A 100 14.81 16.65 9.75
N GLY A 101 15.35 17.59 8.96
CA GLY A 101 16.54 17.41 8.13
C GLY A 101 16.22 16.71 6.81
N VAL A 102 15.06 17.01 6.22
CA VAL A 102 14.64 16.50 4.91
C VAL A 102 14.19 17.65 4.00
N GLY A 103 14.34 17.48 2.68
CA GLY A 103 14.07 18.53 1.71
C GLY A 103 13.51 18.05 0.37
N VAL A 104 13.07 19.02 -0.44
CA VAL A 104 12.61 18.86 -1.82
C VAL A 104 13.52 19.70 -2.71
N GLY A 105 14.17 19.06 -3.69
CA GLY A 105 15.20 19.67 -4.54
C GLY A 105 16.58 19.75 -3.89
N SER A 106 16.80 19.03 -2.78
CA SER A 106 18.12 18.79 -2.21
C SER A 106 18.97 18.01 -3.22
N THR A 107 20.02 18.64 -3.72
CA THR A 107 20.92 18.08 -4.74
C THR A 107 22.08 17.30 -4.14
N THR A 108 21.96 16.85 -2.89
CA THR A 108 22.98 15.99 -2.27
C THR A 108 22.81 14.56 -2.76
N ALA A 109 23.01 14.34 -4.07
CA ALA A 109 23.19 13.02 -4.64
C ALA A 109 24.46 12.39 -4.04
N THR A 110 24.33 11.86 -2.83
CA THR A 110 25.37 11.05 -2.22
C THR A 110 25.19 9.68 -2.83
N SER A 111 25.94 9.39 -3.90
CA SER A 111 26.07 8.04 -4.44
C SER A 111 26.89 7.19 -3.45
N ALA A 112 26.31 6.90 -2.30
CA ALA A 112 26.83 5.85 -1.45
C ALA A 112 26.49 4.53 -2.16
N ALA A 113 27.48 3.97 -2.88
CA ALA A 113 27.37 2.63 -3.41
C ALA A 113 27.22 1.68 -2.21
N GLY A 114 26.03 1.08 -2.06
CA GLY A 114 25.83 -0.01 -1.11
C GLY A 114 26.85 -1.11 -1.39
N LYS A 115 27.23 -1.89 -0.37
CA LYS A 115 28.12 -3.03 -0.57
C LYS A 115 27.47 -3.98 -1.59
N ILE A 116 28.21 -4.30 -2.65
CA ILE A 116 27.81 -5.34 -3.59
C ILE A 116 27.63 -6.62 -2.78
N GLN A 117 26.43 -7.21 -2.85
CA GLN A 117 26.16 -8.46 -2.16
C GLN A 117 27.06 -9.57 -2.69
N THR A 118 27.54 -10.44 -1.80
CA THR A 118 28.35 -11.57 -2.21
C THR A 118 27.45 -12.67 -2.78
N THR A 119 27.98 -13.52 -3.67
CA THR A 119 27.21 -14.65 -4.23
C THR A 119 26.57 -15.55 -3.16
N PRO A 120 27.25 -15.87 -2.03
CA PRO A 120 26.63 -16.60 -0.93
C PRO A 120 25.42 -15.89 -0.29
N ASP A 121 25.44 -14.56 -0.16
CA ASP A 121 24.32 -13.79 0.39
C ASP A 121 23.09 -13.86 -0.52
N LEU A 122 23.32 -13.72 -1.84
CA LEU A 122 22.28 -13.81 -2.86
C LEU A 122 21.59 -15.18 -2.83
N GLU A 123 22.37 -16.25 -2.82
CA GLU A 123 21.86 -17.63 -2.80
C GLU A 123 21.06 -17.93 -1.53
N ALA A 124 21.54 -17.47 -0.37
CA ALA A 124 20.81 -17.64 0.89
C ALA A 124 19.45 -16.92 0.86
N MET A 125 19.39 -15.71 0.29
CA MET A 125 18.13 -14.98 0.14
C MET A 125 17.18 -15.63 -0.87
N HIS A 126 17.70 -16.24 -1.95
CA HIS A 126 16.91 -17.03 -2.89
C HIS A 126 16.28 -18.24 -2.23
N GLN A 127 17.11 -19.04 -1.56
CA GLN A 127 16.66 -20.26 -0.88
C GLN A 127 15.62 -19.93 0.20
N GLN A 128 15.85 -18.87 0.98
CA GLN A 128 14.88 -18.43 1.99
C GLN A 128 13.57 -17.97 1.33
N MET A 129 13.62 -17.18 0.26
CA MET A 129 12.41 -16.76 -0.47
C MET A 129 11.63 -17.95 -1.04
N GLN A 130 12.32 -18.95 -1.61
CA GLN A 130 11.68 -20.14 -2.16
C GLN A 130 11.03 -21.02 -1.07
N HIS A 131 11.70 -21.20 0.07
CA HIS A 131 11.25 -22.09 1.13
C HIS A 131 10.23 -21.43 2.08
N ASP A 132 10.51 -20.20 2.51
CA ASP A 132 9.73 -19.48 3.52
C ASP A 132 8.81 -18.42 2.90
N GLY A 133 8.97 -18.04 1.63
CA GLY A 133 8.16 -16.99 1.00
C GLY A 133 8.57 -15.56 1.41
N TYR A 134 9.67 -15.43 2.14
CA TYR A 134 10.26 -14.15 2.50
C TYR A 134 11.78 -14.26 2.68
N SER A 135 12.45 -13.12 2.68
CA SER A 135 13.88 -12.99 2.98
C SER A 135 14.14 -11.71 3.77
N ARG A 136 15.38 -11.51 4.20
CA ARG A 136 15.82 -10.32 4.93
C ARG A 136 17.11 -9.77 4.35
N LEU A 137 17.18 -8.45 4.28
CA LEU A 137 18.38 -7.70 3.96
C LEU A 137 18.73 -6.78 5.14
N GLN A 138 19.98 -6.79 5.60
CA GLN A 138 20.42 -5.91 6.68
C GLN A 138 20.84 -4.55 6.14
N ARG A 139 20.84 -3.55 7.01
CA ARG A 139 21.21 -2.18 6.64
C ARG A 139 22.58 -2.10 5.95
N SER A 140 23.56 -2.82 6.48
CA SER A 140 24.92 -2.91 5.94
C SER A 140 25.02 -3.45 4.51
N ASN A 141 23.96 -4.06 3.97
CA ASN A 141 23.94 -4.60 2.62
C ASN A 141 23.41 -3.63 1.57
N TRP A 142 22.73 -2.54 1.96
CA TRP A 142 22.15 -1.58 1.00
C TRP A 142 22.58 -0.14 1.28
N ASP A 143 22.90 0.17 2.53
CA ASP A 143 23.38 1.48 2.95
C ASP A 143 24.91 1.50 2.91
N GLY A 144 25.48 2.51 2.23
CA GLY A 144 26.93 2.73 2.23
C GLY A 144 27.44 3.35 3.54
N GLN A 145 26.55 3.82 4.41
CA GLN A 145 26.85 4.36 5.74
C GLN A 145 25.90 3.76 6.80
N PRO A 146 25.95 2.43 7.00
CA PRO A 146 24.98 1.74 7.85
C PRO A 146 25.04 2.14 9.34
N ASP A 147 26.18 2.69 9.78
CA ASP A 147 26.40 3.13 11.14
C ASP A 147 25.94 4.59 11.39
N ASP A 148 25.48 5.30 10.36
CA ASP A 148 24.89 6.65 10.51
C ASP A 148 23.39 6.54 10.80
N PRO A 149 22.91 6.73 12.04
CA PRO A 149 21.49 6.63 12.32
C PRO A 149 20.69 7.84 11.81
N GLU A 150 21.33 8.97 11.46
CA GLU A 150 20.63 10.23 11.24
C GLU A 150 19.64 10.17 10.07
N LYS A 151 20.00 9.49 8.98
CA LYS A 151 19.12 9.38 7.80
C LYS A 151 17.77 8.72 8.11
N LEU A 152 17.74 7.65 8.90
CA LEU A 152 16.47 7.01 9.26
C LEU A 152 15.75 7.75 10.40
N GLN A 153 16.50 8.40 11.30
CA GLN A 153 15.91 9.24 12.33
C GLN A 153 15.20 10.47 11.77
N SER A 154 15.67 11.05 10.66
CA SER A 154 14.97 12.15 9.97
C SER A 154 13.58 11.70 9.48
N PHE A 155 13.44 10.46 9.01
CA PHE A 155 12.16 9.88 8.59
C PHE A 155 11.22 9.66 9.77
N VAL A 156 11.75 9.23 10.92
CA VAL A 156 10.97 9.11 12.16
C VAL A 156 10.43 10.49 12.57
N ARG A 157 11.29 11.52 12.56
CA ARG A 157 10.93 12.90 12.92
C ARG A 157 9.86 13.47 11.97
N ILE A 158 10.02 13.31 10.66
CA ILE A 158 9.07 13.87 9.70
C ILE A 158 7.70 13.17 9.78
N ILE A 159 7.64 11.86 10.03
CA ILE A 159 6.37 11.15 10.27
C ILE A 159 5.66 11.72 11.50
N ASP A 160 6.40 11.95 12.61
CA ASP A 160 5.81 12.52 13.83
C ASP A 160 5.32 13.96 13.60
N GLN A 161 6.06 14.78 12.84
CA GLN A 161 5.65 16.13 12.46
C GLN A 161 4.40 16.13 11.58
N LEU A 162 4.35 15.29 10.54
CA LEU A 162 3.20 15.14 9.65
C LEU A 162 1.93 14.81 10.44
N GLU A 163 1.99 13.81 11.30
CA GLU A 163 0.80 13.41 12.05
C GLU A 163 0.36 14.42 13.11
N ALA A 164 1.31 15.10 13.75
CA ALA A 164 0.96 16.16 14.68
C ALA A 164 0.39 17.39 13.95
N ALA A 165 0.76 17.59 12.68
CA ALA A 165 0.08 18.47 11.76
C ALA A 165 -1.26 17.89 11.24
N GLY A 166 -1.66 16.66 11.57
CA GLY A 166 -2.88 16.05 11.04
C GLY A 166 -2.81 15.69 9.55
N LEU A 167 -1.59 15.55 9.01
CA LEU A 167 -1.31 15.07 7.67
C LEU A 167 -0.98 13.56 7.73
N PRO A 168 -1.41 12.76 6.73
CA PRO A 168 -1.00 11.36 6.61
C PRO A 168 0.53 11.20 6.50
N ALA A 169 1.07 10.15 7.13
CA ALA A 169 2.49 9.82 7.09
C ALA A 169 3.02 9.57 5.65
N GLN A 170 2.15 9.20 4.72
CA GLN A 170 2.43 8.99 3.29
C GLN A 170 3.07 10.21 2.65
N PHE A 171 2.78 11.42 3.14
CA PHE A 171 3.42 12.65 2.65
C PHE A 171 4.94 12.69 2.89
N MET A 172 5.50 11.78 3.68
CA MET A 172 6.96 11.59 3.74
C MET A 172 7.56 11.35 2.34
N LEU A 173 6.83 10.76 1.39
CA LEU A 173 7.30 10.48 0.03
C LEU A 173 7.57 11.73 -0.81
N VAL A 174 7.25 12.95 -0.35
CA VAL A 174 7.57 14.18 -1.08
C VAL A 174 9.04 14.56 -0.99
N PHE A 175 9.78 14.06 0.00
CA PHE A 175 11.17 14.43 0.27
C PHE A 175 12.17 13.57 -0.49
N ASP A 176 13.29 14.15 -0.93
CA ASP A 176 14.29 13.48 -1.79
C ASP A 176 14.98 12.31 -1.09
N GLU A 177 15.32 12.47 0.18
CA GLU A 177 16.11 11.51 0.95
C GLU A 177 15.43 10.14 1.03
N VAL A 178 14.09 10.14 1.01
CA VAL A 178 13.28 8.92 0.99
C VAL A 178 13.51 8.13 -0.30
N TRP A 179 13.60 8.82 -1.43
CA TRP A 179 13.87 8.21 -2.73
C TRP A 179 15.30 7.73 -2.87
N GLU A 180 16.26 8.38 -2.20
CA GLU A 180 17.62 7.84 -2.11
C GLU A 180 17.64 6.47 -1.45
N VAL A 181 16.90 6.31 -0.34
CA VAL A 181 16.76 5.03 0.38
C VAL A 181 16.02 4.01 -0.48
N VAL A 182 14.91 4.39 -1.12
CA VAL A 182 14.19 3.52 -2.06
C VAL A 182 15.12 3.04 -3.16
N ASN A 183 15.85 3.96 -3.80
CA ASN A 183 16.76 3.63 -4.90
C ASN A 183 17.92 2.75 -4.42
N ALA A 184 18.47 2.98 -3.22
CA ALA A 184 19.51 2.14 -2.64
C ALA A 184 19.01 0.72 -2.38
N VAL A 185 17.83 0.57 -1.76
CA VAL A 185 17.22 -0.74 -1.50
C VAL A 185 16.84 -1.45 -2.80
N SER A 186 16.22 -0.75 -3.75
CA SER A 186 15.89 -1.34 -5.06
C SER A 186 17.13 -1.84 -5.80
N ARG A 187 18.22 -1.08 -5.84
CA ARG A 187 19.49 -1.52 -6.44
C ARG A 187 20.09 -2.74 -5.75
N ALA A 188 19.93 -2.87 -4.43
CA ALA A 188 20.40 -4.02 -3.69
C ALA A 188 19.56 -5.28 -3.95
N LEU A 189 18.25 -5.13 -4.21
CA LEU A 189 17.30 -6.22 -4.43
C LEU A 189 17.18 -6.66 -5.89
N GLU A 190 17.44 -5.77 -6.86
CA GLU A 190 17.31 -6.08 -8.29
C GLU A 190 18.18 -7.26 -8.74
N PRO A 191 19.47 -7.38 -8.37
CA PRO A 191 20.28 -8.56 -8.70
C PRO A 191 19.78 -9.86 -8.06
N ILE A 192 19.02 -9.76 -6.96
CA ILE A 192 18.44 -10.92 -6.28
C ILE A 192 17.19 -11.36 -7.06
N TYR A 193 16.20 -10.48 -7.23
CA TYR A 193 14.89 -10.90 -7.70
C TYR A 193 14.62 -10.61 -9.18
N GLY A 194 15.43 -9.77 -9.83
CA GLY A 194 15.18 -9.31 -11.20
C GLY A 194 13.93 -8.45 -11.34
N LEU A 195 13.44 -7.87 -10.24
CA LEU A 195 12.22 -7.08 -10.16
C LEU A 195 12.52 -5.58 -10.15
N ARG A 196 11.53 -4.76 -10.53
CA ARG A 196 11.64 -3.30 -10.54
C ARG A 196 10.55 -2.67 -9.69
N ASN A 197 10.83 -1.51 -9.10
CA ASN A 197 9.86 -0.76 -8.31
C ASN A 197 8.63 -0.40 -9.17
N VAL A 198 7.44 -0.79 -8.72
CA VAL A 198 6.16 -0.52 -9.42
C VAL A 198 5.43 0.73 -8.91
N MET A 199 6.07 1.48 -8.03
CA MET A 199 5.53 2.70 -7.43
C MET A 199 4.26 2.49 -6.61
N ASP A 200 4.05 1.29 -6.06
CA ASP A 200 2.99 1.04 -5.08
C ASP A 200 3.60 1.20 -3.68
N PHE A 201 3.19 2.24 -2.94
CA PHE A 201 3.83 2.67 -1.70
C PHE A 201 2.85 2.78 -0.53
N TYR A 202 3.38 2.57 0.67
CA TYR A 202 2.71 2.93 1.91
C TYR A 202 3.69 3.32 3.02
N VAL A 203 3.24 4.17 3.95
CA VAL A 203 4.00 4.55 5.15
C VAL A 203 3.15 4.24 6.36
N PHE A 204 3.63 3.37 7.23
CA PHE A 204 2.91 3.00 8.45
C PHE A 204 3.45 3.76 9.65
N ASN A 205 2.55 4.12 10.56
CA ASN A 205 2.87 4.53 11.92
C ASN A 205 1.90 3.85 12.91
N VAL A 206 2.28 2.68 13.42
CA VAL A 206 1.46 1.93 14.37
C VAL A 206 1.81 2.36 15.78
N LYS A 207 1.02 3.28 16.33
CA LYS A 207 1.14 3.77 17.72
C LYS A 207 0.76 2.70 18.75
N PRO A 208 1.22 2.82 20.02
CA PRO A 208 0.73 1.99 21.11
C PRO A 208 -0.81 1.93 21.15
N GLY A 209 -1.36 0.73 21.28
CA GLY A 209 -2.81 0.49 21.26
C GLY A 209 -3.46 0.52 19.87
N LYS A 210 -2.68 0.69 18.79
CA LYS A 210 -3.17 0.61 17.40
C LYS A 210 -2.77 -0.71 16.74
N VAL A 211 -3.40 -1.01 15.62
CA VAL A 211 -3.18 -2.25 14.87
C VAL A 211 -2.58 -1.95 13.50
N GLY A 212 -1.75 -2.87 13.01
CA GLY A 212 -1.36 -2.88 11.59
C GLY A 212 -2.50 -3.37 10.71
N TRP A 213 -2.20 -3.57 9.42
CA TRP A 213 -3.15 -4.21 8.51
C TRP A 213 -3.42 -5.66 8.91
N ASN A 214 -4.66 -6.08 8.70
CA ASN A 214 -5.17 -7.42 9.02
C ASN A 214 -4.47 -8.50 8.18
N LEU A 215 -4.74 -9.77 8.49
CA LEU A 215 -4.33 -10.93 7.70
C LEU A 215 -4.74 -10.79 6.22
N HIS A 216 -3.76 -10.84 5.31
CA HIS A 216 -3.98 -10.80 3.86
C HIS A 216 -2.78 -11.33 3.05
N ARG A 217 -3.02 -11.44 1.74
CA ARG A 217 -1.99 -11.56 0.68
C ARG A 217 -2.06 -10.28 -0.16
N ASP A 218 -0.94 -9.80 -0.67
CA ASP A 218 -0.89 -8.51 -1.41
C ASP A 218 -1.53 -8.61 -2.80
N ARG A 219 -1.43 -9.78 -3.45
CA ARG A 219 -2.11 -10.07 -4.72
C ARG A 219 -2.79 -11.45 -4.63
N PRO A 220 -3.95 -11.55 -3.96
CA PRO A 220 -4.64 -12.83 -3.75
C PRO A 220 -5.29 -13.35 -5.04
N GLU A 221 -5.60 -12.46 -5.98
CA GLU A 221 -6.25 -12.73 -7.25
C GLU A 221 -5.37 -12.38 -8.45
N GLY A 222 -5.76 -12.82 -9.65
CA GLY A 222 -5.08 -12.47 -10.90
C GLY A 222 -4.20 -13.60 -11.42
N LYS A 223 -2.95 -13.28 -11.79
CA LYS A 223 -1.96 -14.27 -12.22
C LYS A 223 -1.25 -14.85 -11.00
N LEU A 224 -0.82 -16.10 -11.08
CA LEU A 224 -0.13 -16.78 -9.96
C LEU A 224 1.25 -16.17 -9.64
N GLY A 225 1.98 -15.68 -10.65
CA GLY A 225 3.14 -14.81 -10.43
C GLY A 225 4.42 -15.47 -9.92
N PHE A 226 4.83 -16.62 -10.46
CA PHE A 226 6.15 -17.19 -10.14
C PHE A 226 6.94 -17.53 -11.41
N HIS A 227 8.25 -17.30 -11.37
CA HIS A 227 9.18 -17.80 -12.36
C HIS A 227 9.38 -19.32 -12.23
N ASP A 228 9.92 -19.95 -13.28
CA ASP A 228 10.28 -21.37 -13.28
C ASP A 228 11.34 -21.70 -12.21
N SER A 229 12.17 -20.73 -11.83
CA SER A 229 13.09 -20.83 -10.70
C SER A 229 12.38 -20.91 -9.34
N GLY A 230 11.06 -20.71 -9.28
CA GLY A 230 10.27 -20.69 -8.06
C GLY A 230 10.26 -19.35 -7.32
N LEU A 231 11.01 -18.34 -7.78
CA LEU A 231 10.99 -16.98 -7.25
C LEU A 231 9.71 -16.23 -7.68
N PRO A 232 9.20 -15.29 -6.86
CA PRO A 232 8.00 -14.54 -7.19
C PRO A 232 8.27 -13.46 -8.24
N GLU A 233 7.27 -13.20 -9.10
CA GLU A 233 7.25 -12.08 -10.04
C GLU A 233 6.78 -10.76 -9.39
N TYR A 234 6.42 -10.79 -8.11
CA TYR A 234 6.09 -9.61 -7.30
C TYR A 234 6.53 -9.84 -5.86
N THR A 235 7.17 -8.82 -5.29
CA THR A 235 7.53 -8.75 -3.88
C THR A 235 7.09 -7.44 -3.25
N THR A 236 6.70 -7.52 -1.98
CA THR A 236 6.58 -6.36 -1.10
C THR A 236 7.89 -6.18 -0.35
N VAL A 237 8.41 -4.96 -0.36
CA VAL A 237 9.60 -4.52 0.33
C VAL A 237 9.17 -3.67 1.53
N TRP A 238 9.62 -4.04 2.72
CA TRP A 238 9.26 -3.39 3.97
C TRP A 238 10.52 -2.98 4.72
N ILE A 239 10.70 -1.67 4.92
CA ILE A 239 11.86 -1.08 5.57
C ILE A 239 11.46 -0.65 6.98
N ALA A 240 12.14 -1.19 8.00
CA ALA A 240 11.99 -0.72 9.38
C ALA A 240 12.61 0.67 9.52
N LEU A 241 11.83 1.67 9.94
CA LEU A 241 12.36 2.98 10.32
C LEU A 241 12.62 3.06 11.83
N THR A 242 11.86 2.30 12.61
CA THR A 242 12.09 2.05 14.03
C THR A 242 12.22 0.55 14.29
N ASP A 243 12.79 0.18 15.44
CA ASP A 243 12.87 -1.21 15.85
C ASP A 243 11.48 -1.83 16.02
N ALA A 244 11.23 -2.89 15.27
CA ALA A 244 10.01 -3.67 15.28
C ALA A 244 10.26 -5.02 15.97
N SER A 245 9.43 -5.33 16.95
CA SER A 245 9.43 -6.59 17.70
C SER A 245 7.98 -7.00 17.99
N PRO A 246 7.71 -8.18 18.55
CA PRO A 246 6.37 -8.52 19.02
C PRO A 246 5.81 -7.48 20.02
N ALA A 247 6.67 -6.82 20.79
CA ALA A 247 6.28 -5.75 21.72
C ALA A 247 5.99 -4.40 21.04
N THR A 248 6.40 -4.24 19.77
CA THR A 248 6.22 -3.02 18.97
C THR A 248 5.62 -3.33 17.59
N SER A 249 4.69 -4.28 17.51
CA SER A 249 3.90 -4.55 16.30
C SER A 249 4.68 -5.09 15.07
N CYS A 250 5.70 -5.95 15.22
CA CYS A 250 6.39 -6.49 14.03
C CYS A 250 5.47 -7.25 13.05
N ILE A 251 5.97 -7.52 11.85
CA ILE A 251 5.27 -8.36 10.86
C ILE A 251 5.17 -9.79 11.38
N TYR A 252 4.04 -10.43 11.09
CA TYR A 252 3.83 -11.86 11.25
C TYR A 252 3.56 -12.46 9.88
N ILE A 253 4.05 -13.67 9.67
CA ILE A 253 3.94 -14.39 8.40
C ILE A 253 3.69 -15.87 8.65
N LEU A 254 2.92 -16.51 7.77
CA LEU A 254 2.93 -17.96 7.61
C LEU A 254 3.94 -18.32 6.50
N PRO A 255 5.03 -19.05 6.81
CA PRO A 255 6.02 -19.43 5.80
C PRO A 255 5.42 -20.24 4.65
N ALA A 256 5.93 -20.03 3.44
CA ALA A 256 5.44 -20.67 2.22
C ALA A 256 5.33 -22.20 2.30
N HIS A 257 6.32 -22.90 2.86
CA HIS A 257 6.28 -24.36 3.00
C HIS A 257 5.17 -24.87 3.93
N ALA A 258 4.63 -24.02 4.80
CA ALA A 258 3.55 -24.33 5.73
C ALA A 258 2.19 -23.79 5.26
N ASP A 259 2.14 -23.15 4.09
CA ASP A 259 0.93 -22.55 3.52
C ASP A 259 0.47 -23.36 2.29
N PRO A 260 -0.56 -24.21 2.42
CA PRO A 260 -1.05 -25.02 1.30
C PRO A 260 -1.61 -24.19 0.14
N GLU A 261 -1.96 -22.92 0.38
CA GLU A 261 -2.55 -22.02 -0.61
C GLU A 261 -1.52 -21.03 -1.21
N TYR A 262 -0.25 -21.12 -0.82
CA TYR A 262 0.82 -20.23 -1.29
C TYR A 262 0.95 -20.21 -2.81
N ARG A 263 0.85 -21.39 -3.45
CA ARG A 263 0.91 -21.56 -4.91
C ARG A 263 -0.45 -21.85 -5.55
N SER A 264 -1.56 -21.63 -4.84
CA SER A 264 -2.90 -21.81 -5.40
C SER A 264 -3.47 -20.51 -5.94
N MET A 265 -4.57 -20.55 -6.70
CA MET A 265 -5.36 -19.36 -7.05
C MET A 265 -6.66 -19.26 -6.24
N ALA A 266 -6.76 -19.98 -5.11
CA ALA A 266 -7.99 -19.97 -4.29
C ALA A 266 -8.22 -18.62 -3.58
N GLY A 267 -7.18 -17.77 -3.50
CA GLY A 267 -7.26 -16.40 -3.01
C GLY A 267 -7.55 -16.28 -1.51
N SER A 268 -8.02 -15.11 -1.08
CA SER A 268 -8.25 -14.76 0.33
C SER A 268 -9.36 -15.55 1.03
N LYS A 269 -10.11 -16.38 0.29
CA LYS A 269 -11.26 -17.14 0.79
C LYS A 269 -10.88 -18.13 1.88
N LEU A 270 -9.66 -18.65 1.85
CA LEU A 270 -9.18 -19.69 2.78
C LEU A 270 -8.19 -19.17 3.82
N ASP A 271 -7.79 -17.90 3.77
CA ASP A 271 -6.69 -17.37 4.59
C ASP A 271 -6.89 -17.60 6.10
N ARG A 272 -8.13 -17.44 6.59
CA ARG A 272 -8.45 -17.68 8.01
C ARG A 272 -8.41 -19.17 8.39
N GLU A 273 -8.81 -20.04 7.48
CA GLU A 273 -8.79 -21.49 7.68
C GLU A 273 -7.35 -22.02 7.63
N VAL A 274 -6.56 -21.53 6.69
CA VAL A 274 -5.12 -21.86 6.58
C VAL A 274 -4.39 -21.58 7.89
N ILE A 275 -4.65 -20.42 8.49
CA ILE A 275 -4.04 -20.05 9.77
C ILE A 275 -4.48 -20.94 10.92
N SER A 276 -5.75 -21.35 10.99
CA SER A 276 -6.24 -22.14 12.12
C SER A 276 -5.58 -23.53 12.21
N TYR A 277 -5.18 -24.11 11.07
CA TYR A 277 -4.45 -25.38 11.02
C TYR A 277 -2.92 -25.22 11.10
N SER A 278 -2.40 -24.00 10.93
CA SER A 278 -0.96 -23.74 10.79
C SER A 278 -0.38 -22.84 11.89
N LEU A 279 -1.08 -22.72 13.03
CA LEU A 279 -0.72 -21.79 14.11
C LEU A 279 0.72 -21.96 14.61
N GLN A 280 1.22 -23.19 14.68
CA GLN A 280 2.59 -23.48 15.15
C GLN A 280 3.68 -23.04 14.15
N HIS A 281 3.31 -22.80 12.90
CA HIS A 281 4.24 -22.37 11.85
C HIS A 281 4.33 -20.85 11.70
N ILE A 282 3.42 -20.10 12.33
CA ILE A 282 3.42 -18.64 12.27
C ILE A 282 4.71 -18.10 12.88
N ARG A 283 5.38 -17.20 12.16
CA ARG A 283 6.61 -16.54 12.63
C ARG A 283 6.36 -15.05 12.80
N ALA A 284 6.79 -14.53 13.94
CA ALA A 284 7.04 -13.10 14.08
C ALA A 284 8.38 -12.76 13.39
N LEU A 285 8.45 -11.61 12.73
CA LEU A 285 9.65 -11.13 12.04
C LEU A 285 10.16 -9.83 12.71
N PRO A 286 10.86 -9.91 13.86
CA PRO A 286 11.49 -8.74 14.47
C PRO A 286 12.55 -8.15 13.53
N ALA A 287 12.60 -6.84 13.40
CA ALA A 287 13.50 -6.11 12.52
C ALA A 287 14.01 -4.85 13.22
N THR A 288 15.33 -4.66 13.23
CA THR A 288 15.96 -3.43 13.72
C THR A 288 15.80 -2.33 12.67
N SER A 289 15.87 -1.06 13.08
CA SER A 289 15.87 0.08 12.16
C SER A 289 16.89 -0.12 11.03
N GLY A 290 16.45 0.09 9.79
CA GLY A 290 17.23 -0.10 8.56
C GLY A 290 17.25 -1.54 8.01
N SER A 291 16.77 -2.53 8.77
CA SER A 291 16.53 -3.86 8.18
C SER A 291 15.38 -3.81 7.18
N VAL A 292 15.51 -4.58 6.12
CA VAL A 292 14.48 -4.76 5.09
C VAL A 292 13.97 -6.18 5.13
N LEU A 293 12.65 -6.33 5.19
CA LEU A 293 11.95 -7.58 4.96
C LEU A 293 11.41 -7.56 3.53
N VAL A 294 11.55 -8.67 2.81
CA VAL A 294 10.99 -8.81 1.46
C VAL A 294 10.16 -10.08 1.44
N TRP A 295 8.92 -10.02 0.98
CA TRP A 295 8.06 -11.20 0.84
C TRP A 295 7.33 -11.24 -0.49
N SER A 296 7.00 -12.45 -0.92
CA SER A 296 6.18 -12.67 -2.12
C SER A 296 4.78 -12.09 -1.96
N HIS A 297 4.17 -11.59 -3.04
CA HIS A 297 2.75 -11.20 -3.07
C HIS A 297 1.77 -12.28 -2.58
N ARG A 298 2.19 -13.55 -2.59
CA ARG A 298 1.41 -14.68 -2.09
C ARG A 298 1.60 -14.96 -0.62
N SER A 299 2.61 -14.40 0.04
CA SER A 299 2.87 -14.71 1.44
C SER A 299 1.73 -14.20 2.32
N LEU A 300 1.18 -15.09 3.13
CA LEU A 300 0.12 -14.75 4.06
C LEU A 300 0.71 -14.04 5.28
N HIS A 301 0.39 -12.77 5.46
CA HIS A 301 1.07 -11.92 6.45
C HIS A 301 0.14 -10.84 7.03
N TRP A 302 0.58 -10.21 8.12
CA TRP A 302 -0.11 -9.08 8.77
C TRP A 302 0.83 -8.26 9.64
N GLY A 303 0.42 -7.04 9.97
CA GLY A 303 1.02 -6.24 11.03
C GLY A 303 0.29 -6.49 12.34
N SER A 304 0.98 -6.93 13.39
CA SER A 304 0.32 -7.23 14.66
C SER A 304 -0.21 -5.99 15.38
N ALA A 305 -1.03 -6.18 16.42
CA ALA A 305 -1.43 -5.09 17.31
C ALA A 305 -0.23 -4.63 18.16
N ALA A 306 -0.05 -3.31 18.28
CA ALA A 306 0.87 -2.75 19.27
C ALA A 306 0.18 -2.76 20.65
N PRO A 307 0.78 -3.37 21.68
CA PRO A 307 0.30 -3.26 23.05
C PRO A 307 0.11 -1.80 23.47
N GLN A 308 -0.82 -1.54 24.40
CA GLN A 308 -1.08 -0.17 24.91
C GLN A 308 0.17 0.44 25.56
N ASN A 309 1.03 -0.39 26.14
CA ASN A 309 2.29 -0.03 26.78
C ASN A 309 3.51 -0.24 25.88
N ALA A 310 3.32 -0.37 24.55
CA ALA A 310 4.44 -0.49 23.63
C ALA A 310 5.41 0.71 23.83
N PRO A 311 6.72 0.47 23.89
CA PRO A 311 7.70 1.50 24.24
C PRO A 311 7.82 2.60 23.19
N GLN A 312 7.44 2.30 21.94
CA GLN A 312 7.44 3.24 20.82
C GLN A 312 6.44 2.81 19.74
N ALA A 313 6.16 3.73 18.83
CA ALA A 313 5.41 3.42 17.61
C ALA A 313 6.29 2.68 16.59
N ARG A 314 5.68 1.78 15.82
CA ARG A 314 6.32 1.13 14.67
C ARG A 314 6.18 1.98 13.44
N LYS A 315 7.29 2.48 12.91
CA LYS A 315 7.32 3.27 11.67
C LYS A 315 8.01 2.52 10.56
N THR A 316 7.40 2.50 9.38
CA THR A 316 7.87 1.66 8.27
C THR A 316 7.58 2.32 6.94
N LEU A 317 8.51 2.18 5.99
CA LEU A 317 8.30 2.51 4.59
C LEU A 317 8.14 1.21 3.82
N THR A 318 7.08 1.11 3.01
CA THR A 318 6.83 -0.07 2.18
C THR A 318 6.66 0.31 0.73
N PHE A 319 7.18 -0.53 -0.15
CA PHE A 319 6.89 -0.43 -1.58
C PHE A 319 6.94 -1.78 -2.27
N ALA A 320 6.39 -1.86 -3.47
CA ALA A 320 6.39 -3.08 -4.26
C ALA A 320 7.45 -3.08 -5.36
N MET A 321 8.00 -4.27 -5.63
CA MET A 321 8.80 -4.53 -6.82
C MET A 321 8.22 -5.72 -7.58
N ALA A 322 8.10 -5.61 -8.90
CA ALA A 322 7.56 -6.66 -9.74
C ALA A 322 8.30 -6.81 -11.08
N ALA A 323 8.08 -7.94 -11.73
CA ALA A 323 8.45 -8.14 -13.12
C ALA A 323 7.46 -7.36 -14.00
N PRO A 324 7.92 -6.70 -15.08
CA PRO A 324 7.03 -5.98 -16.01
C PRO A 324 5.92 -6.86 -16.62
N SER A 325 6.17 -8.18 -16.74
CA SER A 325 5.17 -9.17 -17.18
C SER A 325 3.99 -9.34 -16.21
N TYR A 326 4.21 -9.01 -14.94
CA TYR A 326 3.26 -9.15 -13.85
C TYR A 326 2.59 -7.81 -13.54
N GLU A 327 3.38 -6.79 -13.20
CA GLU A 327 2.89 -5.46 -12.83
C GLU A 327 3.83 -4.36 -13.36
N GLU A 328 3.23 -3.36 -13.99
CA GLU A 328 3.90 -2.17 -14.54
C GLU A 328 3.79 -1.00 -13.56
N PRO A 329 4.76 -0.05 -13.55
CA PRO A 329 4.81 0.98 -12.53
C PRO A 329 3.74 2.07 -12.70
N PHE A 330 3.20 2.59 -11.58
CA PHE A 330 2.22 3.68 -11.58
C PHE A 330 2.78 5.00 -12.11
N ILE A 331 4.10 5.22 -11.98
CA ILE A 331 4.84 6.35 -12.53
C ILE A 331 6.06 5.80 -13.25
N ARG A 332 6.29 6.24 -14.49
CA ARG A 332 7.47 5.81 -15.26
C ARG A 332 8.65 6.71 -14.93
N LEU A 333 9.73 6.09 -14.44
CA LEU A 333 11.02 6.72 -14.18
C LEU A 333 12.13 5.87 -14.78
N GLU A 334 13.25 6.48 -15.12
CA GLU A 334 14.48 5.74 -15.40
C GLU A 334 15.08 5.21 -14.09
N PRO A 335 15.86 4.11 -14.13
CA PRO A 335 16.46 3.52 -12.94
C PRO A 335 17.32 4.53 -12.15
N GLY A 336 17.01 4.68 -10.87
CA GLY A 336 17.74 5.58 -9.96
C GLY A 336 17.35 7.05 -10.04
N GLU A 337 16.42 7.42 -10.92
CA GLU A 337 15.84 8.77 -10.89
C GLU A 337 15.02 8.98 -9.61
N ILE A 338 15.02 10.23 -9.15
CA ILE A 338 14.08 10.69 -8.15
C ILE A 338 12.91 11.34 -8.89
N PRO A 339 11.65 10.92 -8.66
CA PRO A 339 10.51 11.52 -9.34
C PRO A 339 10.45 13.03 -9.07
N PRO A 340 9.94 13.85 -10.00
CA PRO A 340 9.71 15.27 -9.72
C PRO A 340 8.68 15.44 -8.61
N PHE A 341 8.66 16.62 -7.97
CA PHE A 341 7.80 16.89 -6.82
C PHE A 341 6.31 16.62 -7.09
N GLU A 342 5.83 17.04 -8.25
CA GLU A 342 4.44 16.86 -8.70
C GLU A 342 4.08 15.37 -8.85
N ALA A 343 5.01 14.56 -9.37
CA ALA A 343 4.86 13.13 -9.47
C ALA A 343 4.77 12.46 -8.09
N ARG A 344 5.56 12.92 -7.11
CA ARG A 344 5.48 12.42 -5.72
C ARG A 344 4.15 12.78 -5.08
N LEU A 345 3.68 14.02 -5.26
CA LEU A 345 2.40 14.46 -4.73
C LEU A 345 1.24 13.63 -5.29
N VAL A 346 1.18 13.43 -6.61
CA VAL A 346 0.11 12.63 -7.20
C VAL A 346 0.18 11.18 -6.76
N LEU A 347 1.39 10.63 -6.57
CA LEU A 347 1.55 9.28 -6.03
C LEU A 347 0.98 9.16 -4.61
N VAL A 348 1.31 10.12 -3.74
CA VAL A 348 0.75 10.19 -2.38
C VAL A 348 -0.77 10.28 -2.41
N ALA A 349 -1.33 11.18 -3.22
CA ALA A 349 -2.78 11.32 -3.34
C ALA A 349 -3.44 10.04 -3.86
N TYR A 350 -2.89 9.44 -4.91
CA TYR A 350 -3.37 8.21 -5.52
C TYR A 350 -3.39 7.06 -4.50
N THR A 351 -2.26 6.78 -3.84
CA THR A 351 -2.15 5.69 -2.85
C THR A 351 -3.07 5.89 -1.64
N LEU A 352 -3.19 7.12 -1.12
CA LEU A 352 -4.13 7.42 -0.04
C LEU A 352 -5.58 7.15 -0.42
N ILE A 353 -5.98 7.46 -1.66
CA ILE A 353 -7.31 7.15 -2.19
C ILE A 353 -7.46 5.63 -2.39
N CYS A 354 -6.50 4.94 -3.00
CA CYS A 354 -6.52 3.49 -3.20
C CYS A 354 -6.71 2.74 -1.88
N TYR A 355 -6.02 3.15 -0.82
CA TYR A 355 -6.03 2.49 0.47
C TYR A 355 -7.03 3.07 1.48
N HIS A 356 -7.91 3.98 1.07
CA HIS A 356 -8.93 4.59 1.93
C HIS A 356 -9.77 3.55 2.69
N HIS A 357 -10.08 2.41 2.06
CA HIS A 357 -10.83 1.31 2.67
C HIS A 357 -10.11 0.67 3.87
N SER A 358 -8.77 0.69 3.89
CA SER A 358 -7.92 0.13 4.95
C SER A 358 -7.57 1.19 6.00
N GLN A 359 -7.29 2.41 5.57
CA GLN A 359 -7.02 3.56 6.44
C GLN A 359 -7.74 4.79 5.89
N PRO A 360 -8.90 5.16 6.47
CA PRO A 360 -9.72 6.24 5.94
C PRO A 360 -8.97 7.57 5.87
N VAL A 361 -9.03 8.18 4.69
CA VAL A 361 -8.60 9.56 4.44
C VAL A 361 -9.50 10.51 5.26
N PRO A 362 -8.92 11.39 6.09
CA PRO A 362 -9.68 12.39 6.83
C PRO A 362 -10.54 13.26 5.90
N PRO A 363 -11.81 13.58 6.25
CA PRO A 363 -12.69 14.38 5.38
C PRO A 363 -12.07 15.71 4.94
N ASN A 364 -11.36 16.39 5.83
CA ASN A 364 -10.69 17.67 5.55
C ASN A 364 -9.52 17.58 4.56
N MET A 365 -9.09 16.37 4.18
CA MET A 365 -8.03 16.14 3.20
C MET A 365 -8.57 15.73 1.83
N GLN A 366 -9.82 15.25 1.73
CA GLN A 366 -10.35 14.63 0.51
C GLN A 366 -10.31 15.60 -0.67
N SER A 367 -10.77 16.85 -0.49
CA SER A 367 -10.73 17.87 -1.55
C SER A 367 -9.31 18.15 -2.04
N ALA A 368 -8.35 18.31 -1.13
CA ALA A 368 -6.96 18.56 -1.51
C ALA A 368 -6.33 17.38 -2.27
N LEU A 369 -6.64 16.13 -1.89
CA LEU A 369 -6.17 14.95 -2.63
C LEU A 369 -6.77 14.88 -4.03
N VAL A 370 -8.07 15.17 -4.17
CA VAL A 370 -8.74 15.19 -5.49
C VAL A 370 -8.18 16.30 -6.36
N GLU A 371 -7.90 17.48 -5.80
CA GLU A 371 -7.24 18.58 -6.52
C GLU A 371 -5.84 18.16 -7.04
N ILE A 372 -5.05 17.47 -6.21
CA ILE A 372 -3.74 16.93 -6.64
C ILE A 372 -3.92 15.97 -7.83
N ILE A 373 -4.91 15.07 -7.80
CA ILE A 373 -5.23 14.19 -8.93
C ILE A 373 -5.57 15.00 -10.19
N GLN A 374 -6.41 16.04 -10.06
CA GLN A 374 -6.79 16.88 -11.20
C GLN A 374 -5.60 17.61 -11.83
N ARG A 375 -4.66 18.08 -11.00
CA ARG A 375 -3.51 18.86 -11.48
C ARG A 375 -2.37 18.00 -12.02
N HIS A 376 -2.15 16.82 -11.45
CA HIS A 376 -0.90 16.07 -11.63
C HIS A 376 -1.09 14.60 -12.03
N SER A 377 -2.32 14.16 -12.34
CA SER A 377 -2.56 12.82 -12.90
C SER A 377 -1.82 12.55 -14.21
N ASP A 378 -1.14 13.56 -14.77
CA ASP A 378 -0.30 13.40 -15.92
C ASP A 378 0.99 12.61 -15.69
N HIS A 379 1.45 12.53 -14.45
CA HIS A 379 2.55 11.65 -14.10
C HIS A 379 2.14 10.18 -13.98
N LEU A 380 0.84 9.88 -13.84
CA LEU A 380 0.35 8.51 -13.73
C LEU A 380 0.41 7.81 -15.09
N THR A 381 0.74 6.53 -15.06
CA THR A 381 0.67 5.63 -16.21
C THR A 381 -0.70 4.95 -16.27
N VAL A 382 -0.99 4.30 -17.40
CA VAL A 382 -2.21 3.50 -17.54
C VAL A 382 -2.28 2.35 -16.52
N ALA A 383 -1.12 1.87 -16.03
CA ALA A 383 -1.02 0.83 -15.03
C ALA A 383 -1.74 1.20 -13.73
N ALA A 384 -1.63 2.45 -13.29
CA ALA A 384 -2.34 2.98 -12.12
C ALA A 384 -3.88 2.86 -12.26
N ILE A 385 -4.40 2.69 -13.47
CA ILE A 385 -5.83 2.64 -13.73
C ILE A 385 -6.34 1.23 -14.00
N VAL A 386 -5.57 0.41 -14.73
CA VAL A 386 -6.03 -0.91 -15.19
C VAL A 386 -5.69 -2.05 -14.25
N GLN A 387 -4.77 -1.84 -13.31
CA GLN A 387 -4.40 -2.86 -12.32
C GLN A 387 -5.38 -2.86 -11.14
N ALA A 388 -5.25 -3.83 -10.24
CA ALA A 388 -6.18 -4.03 -9.11
C ALA A 388 -6.33 -2.77 -8.22
N THR A 389 -5.28 -1.97 -8.11
CA THR A 389 -5.27 -0.69 -7.39
C THR A 389 -6.15 0.37 -8.04
N GLY A 390 -6.33 0.35 -9.36
CA GLY A 390 -7.18 1.27 -10.11
C GLY A 390 -8.67 1.10 -9.82
N GLU A 391 -9.16 -0.13 -9.67
CA GLU A 391 -10.55 -0.35 -9.23
C GLU A 391 -10.79 0.24 -7.84
N SER A 392 -9.85 0.01 -6.92
CA SER A 392 -9.89 0.57 -5.57
C SER A 392 -9.83 2.10 -5.59
N PHE A 393 -9.02 2.69 -6.47
CA PHE A 393 -8.90 4.13 -6.66
C PHE A 393 -10.27 4.77 -6.97
N PHE A 394 -10.92 4.35 -8.07
CA PHE A 394 -12.20 4.95 -8.47
C PHE A 394 -13.31 4.69 -7.46
N LYS A 395 -13.40 3.47 -6.92
CA LYS A 395 -14.40 3.11 -5.91
C LYS A 395 -14.28 3.99 -4.66
N ASN A 396 -13.06 4.20 -4.18
CA ASN A 396 -12.83 5.00 -2.97
C ASN A 396 -12.95 6.49 -3.25
N MET A 397 -12.53 6.97 -4.41
CA MET A 397 -12.75 8.35 -4.83
C MET A 397 -14.25 8.68 -4.89
N LEU A 398 -15.07 7.77 -5.46
CA LEU A 398 -16.52 7.91 -5.47
C LEU A 398 -17.11 8.00 -4.05
N SER A 399 -16.52 7.30 -3.08
CA SER A 399 -17.00 7.31 -1.68
C SER A 399 -16.91 8.70 -1.03
N PHE A 400 -16.02 9.59 -1.50
CA PHE A 400 -15.89 10.96 -1.00
C PHE A 400 -17.12 11.81 -1.31
N ARG A 401 -17.92 11.43 -2.31
CA ARG A 401 -19.17 12.09 -2.67
C ARG A 401 -20.25 11.94 -1.61
N THR A 402 -20.13 10.94 -0.73
CA THR A 402 -21.10 10.76 0.37
C THR A 402 -20.94 11.77 1.51
N SER A 403 -20.03 12.75 1.36
CA SER A 403 -19.80 13.83 2.31
C SER A 403 -20.91 14.88 2.35
N GLY A 404 -21.71 15.03 1.29
CA GLY A 404 -22.72 16.10 1.14
C GLY A 404 -22.13 17.47 0.80
N ASP A 405 -20.85 17.53 0.46
CA ASP A 405 -20.17 18.73 -0.05
C ASP A 405 -20.26 18.75 -1.59
N ALA A 406 -21.16 19.58 -2.12
CA ALA A 406 -21.40 19.70 -3.56
C ALA A 406 -20.14 20.12 -4.36
N ALA A 407 -19.22 20.89 -3.74
CA ALA A 407 -17.99 21.28 -4.41
C ALA A 407 -17.03 20.09 -4.53
N LEU A 408 -16.87 19.31 -3.46
CA LEU A 408 -16.09 18.07 -3.47
C LEU A 408 -16.71 17.04 -4.43
N GLU A 409 -18.04 16.92 -4.46
CA GLU A 409 -18.72 16.01 -5.37
C GLU A 409 -18.43 16.33 -6.84
N ALA A 410 -18.47 17.62 -7.21
CA ALA A 410 -18.13 18.08 -8.56
C ALA A 410 -16.63 17.88 -8.87
N GLN A 411 -15.75 18.10 -7.88
CA GLN A 411 -14.32 17.83 -8.02
C GLN A 411 -14.06 16.34 -8.29
N VAL A 412 -14.70 15.44 -7.55
CA VAL A 412 -14.57 13.99 -7.73
C VAL A 412 -14.99 13.58 -9.14
N GLU A 413 -16.17 14.00 -9.58
CA GLU A 413 -16.69 13.68 -10.91
C GLU A 413 -15.70 14.15 -12.00
N SER A 414 -15.28 15.41 -11.93
CA SER A 414 -14.32 16.00 -12.87
C SER A 414 -12.96 15.31 -12.86
N ALA A 415 -12.46 14.91 -11.68
CA ALA A 415 -11.19 14.19 -11.56
C ALA A 415 -11.25 12.81 -12.23
N GLY A 416 -12.36 12.07 -12.03
CA GLY A 416 -12.55 10.78 -12.67
C GLY A 416 -12.62 10.88 -14.20
N ASP A 417 -13.35 11.87 -14.72
CA ASP A 417 -13.41 12.15 -16.16
C ASP A 417 -12.04 12.47 -16.75
N LEU A 418 -11.28 13.34 -16.07
CA LEU A 418 -9.95 13.73 -16.50
C LEU A 418 -9.03 12.51 -16.63
N VAL A 419 -9.00 11.67 -15.59
CA VAL A 419 -8.17 10.46 -15.55
C VAL A 419 -8.59 9.47 -16.63
N LEU A 420 -9.88 9.18 -16.80
CA LEU A 420 -10.37 8.23 -17.80
C LEU A 420 -10.12 8.72 -19.23
N LYS A 421 -10.45 9.99 -19.51
CA LYS A 421 -10.24 10.61 -20.81
C LYS A 421 -8.77 10.60 -21.21
N ARG A 422 -7.86 10.84 -20.27
CA ARG A 422 -6.41 10.81 -20.51
C ARG A 422 -5.95 9.48 -21.13
N PHE A 423 -6.49 8.37 -20.65
CA PHE A 423 -6.12 7.04 -21.13
C PHE A 423 -7.05 6.52 -22.23
N GLY A 424 -7.89 7.39 -22.81
CA GLY A 424 -8.83 7.02 -23.88
C GLY A 424 -9.90 6.03 -23.42
N MET A 425 -10.23 6.02 -22.13
CA MET A 425 -11.24 5.14 -21.56
C MET A 425 -12.62 5.80 -21.61
N ASN A 426 -13.66 4.97 -21.77
CA ASN A 426 -15.05 5.42 -21.71
C ASN A 426 -15.40 5.83 -20.25
N SER A 427 -16.08 6.97 -20.10
CA SER A 427 -16.51 7.53 -18.79
C SER A 427 -18.00 7.34 -18.50
N ASP A 428 -18.79 6.68 -19.35
CA ASP A 428 -20.23 6.48 -19.17
C ASP A 428 -20.54 5.76 -17.85
N TRP A 429 -19.76 4.73 -17.51
CA TRP A 429 -19.90 4.01 -16.25
C TRP A 429 -19.58 4.91 -15.04
N TRP A 430 -18.63 5.84 -15.21
CA TRP A 430 -18.23 6.78 -14.16
C TRP A 430 -19.33 7.82 -13.93
N HIS A 431 -19.89 8.38 -15.00
CA HIS A 431 -21.05 9.26 -14.92
C HIS A 431 -22.27 8.55 -14.32
N ALA A 432 -22.53 7.30 -14.71
CA ALA A 432 -23.61 6.50 -14.13
C ALA A 432 -23.39 6.24 -12.64
N ALA A 433 -22.14 5.98 -12.22
CA ALA A 433 -21.78 5.85 -10.81
C ALA A 433 -21.88 7.19 -10.07
N CYS A 434 -21.67 8.31 -10.77
CA CYS A 434 -21.80 9.66 -10.23
C CYS A 434 -23.24 10.19 -10.19
N ALA A 435 -24.19 9.58 -10.90
CA ALA A 435 -25.57 10.02 -10.90
C ALA A 435 -26.18 10.01 -9.48
N PRO A 436 -27.01 11.00 -9.12
CA PRO A 436 -27.77 10.98 -7.86
C PRO A 436 -28.59 9.68 -7.75
N ARG A 437 -28.56 9.03 -6.57
CA ARG A 437 -29.33 7.81 -6.31
C ARG A 437 -30.71 8.09 -5.74
#